data_AF-A0A6I5CAF2-F1
#
_entry.id   AF-A0A6I5CAF2-F1
#
_cell.length_a   1.000
_cell.length_b   1.000
_cell.length_c   1.000
_cell.angle_alpha   90.00
_cell.angle_beta   90.00
_cell.angle_gamma   90.00
#
_symmetry.space_group_name_H-M   'P 1'
#
loop_
_entity.id
_entity.type
_entity.pdbx_description
1 polymer ?
#
loop_
_entity_poly.entity_id
_entity_poly.type
_entity_poly.pdbx_seq_one_letter_code
_entity_poly.pdbx_strand_id
1 'polypeptide(L)'
;DLELVFPVAAALIALILLVLLRSVLAPAVLMVSVGLGFAATLGASTLVFQHLRGEPGVAFTLPLVLFLFVVALGTDYNILISDRVREEMERPGPARAAVARAVRHTAPAVATAGLVLAGSFGSLAVNPDSGTQQIGFATALGILLSAFVLSIALVPALAALLGRSLWWPVRPRRAAGPRPSSPYEPGEEPGPRPGQPFGHRSGEPQGPAPDTYDRIGTN
;
A
#
# COMPACT_ATOMS: atom_id res chain seq x y z
N ASP A 1 -33.65 -8.48 0.67
CA ASP A 1 -32.78 -7.48 0.01
C ASP A 1 -31.27 -7.63 0.24
N LEU A 2 -30.77 -8.01 1.43
CA LEU A 2 -29.32 -8.25 1.62
C LEU A 2 -28.79 -9.46 0.81
N GLU A 3 -29.64 -10.49 0.62
CA GLU A 3 -29.33 -11.68 -0.19
C GLU A 3 -29.08 -11.39 -1.67
N LEU A 4 -29.54 -10.23 -2.19
CA LEU A 4 -29.25 -9.78 -3.55
C LEU A 4 -28.06 -8.82 -3.57
N VAL A 5 -27.96 -7.93 -2.58
CA VAL A 5 -26.91 -6.90 -2.53
C VAL A 5 -25.52 -7.52 -2.36
N PHE A 6 -25.34 -8.49 -1.46
CA PHE A 6 -24.03 -9.13 -1.27
C PHE A 6 -23.49 -9.84 -2.51
N PRO A 7 -24.23 -10.75 -3.18
CA PRO A 7 -23.70 -11.42 -4.35
C PRO A 7 -23.53 -10.48 -5.55
N VAL A 8 -24.40 -9.48 -5.73
CA VAL A 8 -24.23 -8.49 -6.80
C VAL A 8 -22.98 -7.64 -6.56
N ALA A 9 -22.79 -7.14 -5.34
CA ALA A 9 -21.61 -6.36 -4.99
C ALA A 9 -20.35 -7.22 -5.12
N ALA A 10 -20.35 -8.46 -4.59
CA ALA A 10 -19.25 -9.41 -4.75
C ALA A 10 -18.94 -9.71 -6.23
N ALA A 11 -19.95 -9.87 -7.07
CA ALA A 11 -19.78 -10.08 -8.51
C ALA A 11 -19.19 -8.85 -9.21
N LEU A 12 -19.65 -7.64 -8.88
CA LEU A 12 -19.09 -6.40 -9.41
C LEU A 12 -17.63 -6.23 -8.99
N ILE A 13 -17.31 -6.51 -7.73
CA ILE A 13 -15.94 -6.49 -7.22
C ILE A 13 -15.10 -7.55 -7.93
N ALA A 14 -15.61 -8.79 -8.09
CA ALA A 14 -14.93 -9.85 -8.83
C ALA A 14 -14.59 -9.40 -10.24
N LEU A 15 -15.55 -8.73 -10.91
CA LEU A 15 -15.38 -8.23 -12.26
C LEU A 15 -14.32 -7.12 -12.32
N ILE A 16 -14.38 -6.14 -11.41
CA ILE A 16 -13.37 -5.06 -11.32
C ILE A 16 -11.98 -5.67 -11.05
N LEU A 17 -11.87 -6.61 -10.12
CA LEU A 17 -10.62 -7.32 -9.81
C LEU A 17 -10.11 -8.13 -11.01
N LEU A 18 -10.99 -8.82 -11.75
CA LEU A 18 -10.62 -9.56 -12.94
C LEU A 18 -10.04 -8.63 -14.02
N VAL A 19 -10.65 -7.45 -14.20
CA VAL A 19 -10.19 -6.42 -15.15
C VAL A 19 -8.85 -5.81 -14.69
N LEU A 20 -8.70 -5.49 -13.40
CA LEU A 20 -7.51 -4.85 -12.84
C LEU A 20 -6.32 -5.81 -12.78
N LEU A 21 -6.51 -7.02 -12.25
CA LEU A 21 -5.42 -7.96 -12.01
C LEU A 21 -5.01 -8.73 -13.27
N ARG A 22 -5.88 -8.86 -14.29
CA ARG A 22 -5.65 -9.65 -15.54
C ARG A 22 -5.18 -11.10 -15.32
N SER A 23 -5.19 -11.61 -14.09
CA SER A 23 -4.89 -12.97 -13.67
C SER A 23 -6.19 -13.62 -13.20
N VAL A 24 -6.36 -14.93 -13.42
CA VAL A 24 -7.60 -15.65 -13.02
C VAL A 24 -7.47 -16.23 -11.61
N LEU A 25 -6.27 -16.61 -11.19
CA LEU A 25 -6.04 -17.27 -9.90
C LEU A 25 -5.92 -16.26 -8.75
N ALA A 26 -5.30 -15.11 -8.99
CA ALA A 26 -5.14 -14.07 -7.98
C ALA A 26 -6.49 -13.49 -7.49
N PRO A 27 -7.48 -13.16 -8.35
CA PRO A 27 -8.78 -12.65 -7.91
C PRO A 27 -9.57 -13.67 -7.09
N ALA A 28 -9.52 -14.95 -7.42
CA ALA A 28 -10.25 -15.98 -6.68
C ALA A 28 -9.72 -16.08 -5.23
N VAL A 29 -8.40 -16.12 -5.09
CA VAL A 29 -7.74 -16.13 -3.78
C VAL A 29 -8.01 -14.84 -3.01
N LEU A 30 -7.97 -13.70 -3.68
CA LEU A 30 -8.31 -12.41 -3.09
C LEU A 30 -9.76 -12.39 -2.57
N MET A 31 -10.71 -12.89 -3.37
CA MET A 31 -12.13 -12.90 -3.02
C MET A 31 -12.40 -13.78 -1.81
N VAL A 32 -11.80 -14.97 -1.76
CA VAL A 32 -11.90 -15.85 -0.58
C VAL A 32 -11.31 -15.17 0.66
N SER A 33 -10.17 -14.51 0.51
CA SER A 33 -9.49 -13.78 1.58
C SER A 33 -10.34 -12.63 2.13
N VAL A 34 -10.94 -11.83 1.23
CA VAL A 34 -11.84 -10.72 1.56
C VAL A 34 -13.12 -11.24 2.23
N GLY A 35 -13.70 -12.33 1.71
CA GLY A 35 -14.88 -12.97 2.30
C GLY A 35 -14.61 -13.51 3.71
N LEU A 36 -13.45 -14.14 3.93
CA LEU A 36 -13.01 -14.58 5.25
C LEU A 36 -12.83 -13.40 6.21
N GLY A 37 -12.20 -12.31 5.76
CA GLY A 37 -12.05 -11.09 6.53
C GLY A 37 -13.40 -10.50 6.92
N PHE A 38 -14.32 -10.39 5.96
CA PHE A 38 -15.68 -9.90 6.18
C PHE A 38 -16.43 -10.77 7.22
N ALA A 39 -16.42 -12.09 7.05
CA ALA A 39 -17.07 -13.02 7.97
C ALA A 39 -16.46 -12.94 9.38
N ALA A 40 -15.13 -12.86 9.48
CA ALA A 40 -14.42 -12.72 10.75
C ALA A 40 -14.78 -11.41 11.46
N THR A 41 -14.77 -10.28 10.74
CA THR A 41 -15.09 -8.98 11.33
C THR A 41 -16.56 -8.87 11.72
N LEU A 42 -17.46 -9.37 10.87
CA LEU A 42 -18.89 -9.39 11.16
C LEU A 42 -19.18 -10.28 12.37
N GLY A 43 -18.62 -11.49 12.41
CA GLY A 43 -18.76 -12.42 13.54
C GLY A 43 -18.17 -11.87 14.84
N ALA A 44 -17.02 -11.21 14.78
CA ALA A 44 -16.44 -10.56 15.97
C ALA A 44 -17.32 -9.39 16.44
N SER A 45 -17.87 -8.60 15.52
CA SER A 45 -18.78 -7.51 15.87
C SER A 45 -20.08 -8.02 16.48
N THR A 46 -20.67 -9.08 15.93
CA THR A 46 -21.89 -9.69 16.52
C THR A 46 -21.60 -10.29 17.89
N LEU A 47 -20.45 -10.93 18.10
CA LEU A 47 -20.05 -11.42 19.43
C LEU A 47 -19.91 -10.27 20.43
N VAL A 48 -19.24 -9.19 20.06
CA VAL A 48 -19.04 -8.04 20.97
C VAL A 48 -20.36 -7.35 21.29
N PHE A 49 -21.16 -7.01 20.29
CA PHE A 49 -22.35 -6.19 20.53
C PHE A 49 -23.55 -7.01 21.00
N GLN A 50 -23.81 -8.18 20.43
CA GLN A 50 -24.99 -8.98 20.83
C GLN A 50 -24.71 -9.82 22.08
N HIS A 51 -23.53 -10.43 22.20
CA HIS A 51 -23.24 -11.34 23.31
C HIS A 51 -22.59 -10.66 24.51
N LEU A 52 -21.60 -9.78 24.31
CA LEU A 52 -20.94 -9.09 25.43
C LEU A 52 -21.72 -7.86 25.92
N ARG A 53 -22.34 -7.11 24.99
CA ARG A 53 -23.07 -5.86 25.32
C ARG A 53 -24.59 -6.06 25.44
N GLY A 54 -25.11 -7.23 25.07
CA GLY A 54 -26.53 -7.56 25.19
C GLY A 54 -27.45 -6.78 24.24
N GLU A 55 -26.89 -6.21 23.16
CA GLU A 55 -27.69 -5.47 22.17
C GLU A 55 -28.61 -6.44 21.40
N PRO A 56 -29.85 -6.01 21.06
CA PRO A 56 -30.83 -6.87 20.40
C PRO A 56 -30.41 -7.28 18.98
N GLY A 57 -29.42 -6.62 18.41
CA GLY A 57 -28.91 -6.90 17.07
C GLY A 57 -27.71 -6.04 16.70
N VAL A 58 -27.18 -6.28 15.50
CA VAL A 58 -26.26 -5.34 14.86
C VAL A 58 -27.04 -4.42 13.93
N ALA A 59 -26.55 -3.20 13.72
CA ALA A 59 -27.18 -2.22 12.85
C ALA A 59 -27.37 -2.81 11.45
N PHE A 60 -28.55 -2.59 10.86
CA PHE A 60 -28.88 -3.09 9.52
C PHE A 60 -27.89 -2.64 8.44
N THR A 61 -27.31 -1.45 8.60
CA THR A 61 -26.32 -0.87 7.68
C THR A 61 -24.91 -1.40 7.88
N LEU A 62 -24.60 -1.99 9.04
CA LEU A 62 -23.25 -2.43 9.39
C LEU A 62 -22.68 -3.44 8.39
N PRO A 63 -23.41 -4.50 7.98
CA PRO A 63 -22.88 -5.46 7.03
C PRO A 63 -22.55 -4.83 5.66
N LEU A 64 -23.33 -3.83 5.22
CA LEU A 64 -23.09 -3.13 3.95
C LEU A 64 -21.82 -2.26 4.02
N VAL A 65 -21.71 -1.44 5.07
CA VAL A 65 -20.55 -0.57 5.28
C VAL A 65 -19.28 -1.41 5.46
N LEU A 66 -19.37 -2.46 6.27
CA LEU A 66 -18.26 -3.36 6.53
C LEU A 66 -17.81 -4.08 5.26
N PHE A 67 -18.76 -4.58 4.46
CA PHE A 67 -18.44 -5.22 3.18
C PHE A 67 -17.69 -4.27 2.25
N LEU A 68 -18.18 -3.05 2.07
CA LEU A 68 -17.53 -2.02 1.26
C LEU A 68 -16.11 -1.71 1.74
N PHE A 69 -15.92 -1.54 3.05
CA PHE A 69 -14.62 -1.21 3.64
C PHE A 69 -13.62 -2.35 3.52
N VAL A 70 -14.00 -3.57 3.90
CA VAL A 70 -13.11 -4.74 3.87
C VAL A 70 -12.72 -5.07 2.43
N VAL A 71 -13.64 -4.91 1.49
CA VAL A 71 -13.31 -5.04 0.06
C VAL A 71 -12.34 -3.95 -0.39
N ALA A 72 -12.66 -2.67 -0.14
CA ALA A 72 -11.86 -1.55 -0.65
C ALA A 72 -10.42 -1.62 -0.11
N LEU A 73 -10.27 -1.78 1.21
CA LEU A 73 -8.98 -1.85 1.88
C LEU A 73 -8.25 -3.17 1.58
N GLY A 74 -8.98 -4.28 1.58
CA GLY A 74 -8.43 -5.59 1.25
C GLY A 74 -7.85 -5.62 -0.17
N THR A 75 -8.45 -4.86 -1.10
CA THR A 75 -7.94 -4.74 -2.46
C THR A 75 -6.69 -3.85 -2.53
N ASP A 76 -6.74 -2.65 -1.94
CA ASP A 76 -5.64 -1.68 -2.02
C ASP A 76 -4.35 -2.19 -1.35
N TYR A 77 -4.44 -2.80 -0.17
CA TYR A 77 -3.25 -3.32 0.52
C TYR A 77 -2.67 -4.56 -0.13
N ASN A 78 -3.54 -5.46 -0.61
CA ASN A 78 -3.08 -6.65 -1.32
C ASN A 78 -2.39 -6.26 -2.63
N ILE A 79 -2.82 -5.20 -3.32
CA ILE A 79 -2.12 -4.69 -4.50
C ILE A 79 -0.72 -4.18 -4.14
N LEU A 80 -0.58 -3.32 -3.12
CA LEU A 80 0.73 -2.75 -2.72
C LEU A 80 1.77 -3.83 -2.36
N ILE A 81 1.37 -4.84 -1.57
CA ILE A 81 2.26 -5.96 -1.23
C ILE A 81 2.51 -6.85 -2.45
N SER A 82 1.47 -7.16 -3.23
CA SER A 82 1.61 -8.04 -4.40
C SER A 82 2.53 -7.44 -5.45
N ASP A 83 2.46 -6.13 -5.68
CA ASP A 83 3.36 -5.44 -6.62
C ASP A 83 4.80 -5.53 -6.16
N ARG A 84 5.07 -5.30 -4.86
CA ARG A 84 6.45 -5.40 -4.35
C ARG A 84 6.97 -6.83 -4.33
N VAL A 85 6.11 -7.80 -3.96
CA VAL A 85 6.44 -9.23 -4.03
C VAL A 85 6.76 -9.62 -5.46
N ARG A 86 5.98 -9.15 -6.44
CA ARG A 86 6.20 -9.44 -7.86
C ARG A 86 7.52 -8.86 -8.35
N GLU A 87 7.82 -7.60 -8.03
CA GLU A 87 9.09 -6.96 -8.36
C GLU A 87 10.30 -7.74 -7.80
N GLU A 88 10.20 -8.20 -6.56
CA GLU A 88 11.26 -8.96 -5.93
C GLU A 88 11.40 -10.39 -6.51
N MET A 89 10.32 -10.94 -7.06
CA MET A 89 10.28 -12.24 -7.73
C MET A 89 10.82 -12.24 -9.17
N GLU A 90 11.04 -11.07 -9.76
CA GLU A 90 11.78 -10.94 -11.02
C GLU A 90 13.28 -11.19 -10.83
N ARG A 91 13.79 -11.06 -9.59
CA ARG A 91 15.19 -11.35 -9.28
C ARG A 91 15.47 -12.85 -9.24
N PRO A 92 16.67 -13.30 -9.64
CA PRO A 92 17.07 -14.70 -9.51
C PRO A 92 17.02 -15.16 -8.05
N GLY A 93 16.42 -16.31 -7.79
CA GLY A 93 16.38 -16.92 -6.45
C GLY A 93 15.06 -17.63 -6.12
N PRO A 94 14.98 -18.25 -4.93
CA PRO A 94 13.77 -18.95 -4.47
C PRO A 94 12.66 -17.95 -4.10
N ALA A 95 11.42 -18.28 -4.47
CA ALA A 95 10.24 -17.41 -4.26
C ALA A 95 10.06 -16.98 -2.80
N ARG A 96 10.33 -17.88 -1.85
CA ARG A 96 10.27 -17.60 -0.41
C ARG A 96 11.22 -16.47 0.01
N ALA A 97 12.42 -16.43 -0.55
CA ALA A 97 13.39 -15.38 -0.23
C ALA A 97 12.97 -14.03 -0.81
N ALA A 98 12.36 -14.03 -2.01
CA ALA A 98 11.80 -12.81 -2.60
C ALA A 98 10.63 -12.25 -1.77
N VAL A 99 9.69 -13.11 -1.39
CA VAL A 99 8.57 -12.73 -0.51
C VAL A 99 9.06 -12.17 0.82
N ALA A 100 10.04 -12.82 1.46
CA ALA A 100 10.58 -12.36 2.74
C ALA A 100 11.22 -10.97 2.64
N ARG A 101 11.93 -10.67 1.55
CA ARG A 101 12.50 -9.33 1.32
C ARG A 101 11.43 -8.29 1.06
N ALA A 102 10.42 -8.60 0.24
CA ALA A 102 9.31 -7.70 -0.02
C ALA A 102 8.60 -7.32 1.30
N VAL A 103 8.18 -8.31 2.09
CA VAL A 103 7.48 -8.09 3.38
C VAL A 103 8.31 -7.25 4.34
N ARG A 104 9.62 -7.48 4.46
CA ARG A 104 10.49 -6.71 5.37
C ARG A 104 10.47 -5.20 5.10
N HIS A 105 10.28 -4.79 3.84
CA HIS A 105 10.28 -3.37 3.48
C HIS A 105 8.89 -2.74 3.45
N THR A 106 7.84 -3.52 3.20
CA THR A 106 6.47 -2.97 3.07
C THR A 106 5.61 -3.16 4.32
N ALA A 107 5.84 -4.21 5.12
CA ALA A 107 5.02 -4.47 6.31
C ALA A 107 5.00 -3.29 7.30
N PRO A 108 6.11 -2.59 7.59
CA PRO A 108 6.07 -1.43 8.49
C PRO A 108 5.16 -0.32 7.98
N ALA A 109 5.22 0.00 6.69
CA ALA A 109 4.39 1.06 6.09
C ALA A 109 2.91 0.68 6.05
N VAL A 110 2.59 -0.58 5.77
CA VAL A 110 1.20 -1.09 5.80
C VAL A 110 0.66 -1.10 7.24
N ALA A 111 1.46 -1.56 8.20
CA ALA A 111 1.06 -1.59 9.60
C ALA A 111 0.79 -0.19 10.16
N THR A 112 1.62 0.79 9.84
CA THR A 112 1.41 2.17 10.31
C THR A 112 0.19 2.80 9.67
N ALA A 113 0.01 2.68 8.36
CA ALA A 113 -1.18 3.17 7.66
C ALA A 113 -2.46 2.53 8.21
N GLY A 114 -2.44 1.20 8.40
CA GLY A 114 -3.54 0.45 8.96
C GLY A 114 -3.87 0.86 10.40
N LEU A 115 -2.86 1.05 11.26
CA LEU A 115 -3.06 1.49 12.64
C LEU A 115 -3.64 2.91 12.73
N VAL A 116 -3.15 3.85 11.92
CA VAL A 116 -3.67 5.21 11.89
C VAL A 116 -5.14 5.20 11.47
N LEU A 117 -5.46 4.51 10.37
CA LEU A 117 -6.83 4.43 9.87
C LEU A 117 -7.76 3.71 10.85
N ALA A 118 -7.31 2.60 11.43
CA ALA A 118 -8.06 1.88 12.46
C ALA A 118 -8.30 2.74 13.70
N GLY A 119 -7.33 3.57 14.11
CA GLY A 119 -7.51 4.53 15.18
C GLY A 119 -8.54 5.60 14.84
N SER A 120 -8.50 6.15 13.62
CA SER A 120 -9.49 7.13 13.15
C SER A 120 -10.92 6.58 13.16
N PHE A 121 -11.16 5.39 12.59
CA PHE A 121 -12.48 4.75 12.64
C PHE A 121 -12.84 4.26 14.05
N GLY A 122 -11.85 3.81 14.81
CA GLY A 122 -12.02 3.39 16.21
C GLY A 122 -12.50 4.53 17.10
N SER A 123 -12.18 5.80 16.77
CA SER A 123 -12.73 6.94 17.49
C SER A 123 -14.26 7.03 17.39
N LEU A 124 -14.86 6.57 16.28
CA LEU A 124 -16.32 6.49 16.13
C LEU A 124 -16.94 5.44 17.06
N ALA A 125 -16.16 4.45 17.51
CA ALA A 125 -16.62 3.43 18.46
C ALA A 125 -16.93 4.00 19.86
N VAL A 126 -16.51 5.24 20.14
CA VAL A 126 -16.75 5.96 21.40
C VAL A 126 -18.06 6.78 21.33
N ASN A 127 -18.65 6.93 20.14
CA ASN A 127 -19.86 7.72 19.95
C ASN A 127 -21.02 7.20 20.84
N PRO A 128 -21.92 8.02 21.39
CA PRO A 128 -23.04 7.52 22.20
C PRO A 128 -24.07 6.67 21.44
N ASP A 129 -24.21 6.89 20.13
CA ASP A 129 -25.15 6.17 19.27
C ASP A 129 -24.65 4.75 18.98
N SER A 130 -25.44 3.74 19.36
CA SER A 130 -25.06 2.32 19.21
C SER A 130 -24.77 1.95 17.75
N GLY A 131 -25.54 2.47 16.79
CA GLY A 131 -25.30 2.19 15.36
C GLY A 131 -23.94 2.70 14.89
N THR A 132 -23.60 3.92 15.27
CA THR A 132 -22.31 4.54 14.97
C THR A 132 -21.16 3.83 15.68
N GLN A 133 -21.33 3.43 16.95
CA GLN A 133 -20.32 2.65 17.66
C GLN A 133 -19.97 1.36 16.94
N GLN A 134 -21.01 0.63 16.51
CA GLN A 134 -20.87 -0.65 15.84
C GLN A 134 -20.13 -0.49 14.51
N ILE A 135 -20.48 0.54 13.72
CA ILE A 135 -19.77 0.85 12.47
C ILE A 135 -18.30 1.20 12.75
N GLY A 136 -18.03 2.05 13.74
CA GLY A 136 -16.67 2.44 14.12
C GLY A 136 -15.81 1.24 14.54
N PHE A 137 -16.34 0.41 15.43
CA PHE A 137 -15.67 -0.80 15.92
C PHE A 137 -15.43 -1.81 14.78
N ALA A 138 -16.48 -2.14 14.02
CA ALA A 138 -16.39 -3.12 12.96
C ALA A 138 -15.41 -2.68 11.88
N THR A 139 -15.44 -1.40 11.49
CA THR A 139 -14.52 -0.86 10.48
C THR A 139 -13.08 -0.87 10.98
N ALA A 140 -12.83 -0.41 12.21
CA ALA A 140 -11.50 -0.45 12.82
C ALA A 140 -10.94 -1.88 12.89
N LEU A 141 -11.76 -2.84 13.32
CA LEU A 141 -11.36 -4.24 13.38
C LEU A 141 -11.10 -4.82 11.98
N GLY A 142 -11.95 -4.49 11.00
CA GLY A 142 -11.78 -4.89 9.61
C GLY A 142 -10.48 -4.36 9.00
N ILE A 143 -10.13 -3.09 9.28
CA ILE A 143 -8.86 -2.49 8.88
C ILE A 143 -7.68 -3.25 9.48
N LEU A 144 -7.70 -3.53 10.78
CA LEU A 144 -6.63 -4.26 11.46
C LEU A 144 -6.46 -5.68 10.88
N LEU A 145 -7.55 -6.41 10.68
CA LEU A 145 -7.51 -7.73 10.06
C LEU A 145 -6.97 -7.65 8.63
N SER A 146 -7.37 -6.64 7.85
CA SER A 146 -6.86 -6.45 6.50
C SER A 146 -5.36 -6.14 6.49
N ALA A 147 -4.89 -5.23 7.35
CA ALA A 147 -3.49 -4.83 7.39
C ALA A 147 -2.57 -5.96 7.91
N PHE A 148 -2.96 -6.61 9.00
CA PHE A 148 -2.09 -7.60 9.67
C PHE A 148 -2.29 -9.02 9.16
N VAL A 149 -3.53 -9.46 9.00
CA VAL A 149 -3.81 -10.86 8.63
C VAL A 149 -3.78 -11.04 7.12
N LEU A 150 -4.52 -10.22 6.37
CA LEU A 150 -4.61 -10.39 4.92
C LEU A 150 -3.30 -9.96 4.24
N SER A 151 -2.84 -8.74 4.52
CA SER A 151 -1.73 -8.14 3.76
C SER A 151 -0.35 -8.62 4.21
N ILE A 152 -0.08 -8.78 5.51
CA ILE A 152 1.26 -9.14 6.02
C ILE A 152 1.45 -10.67 6.13
N ALA A 153 0.39 -11.44 6.36
CA ALA A 153 0.48 -12.89 6.51
C ALA A 153 -0.05 -13.64 5.30
N LEU A 154 -1.34 -13.47 4.98
CA LEU A 154 -2.04 -14.32 4.01
C LEU A 154 -1.50 -14.15 2.59
N VAL A 155 -1.39 -12.91 2.09
CA VAL A 155 -0.86 -12.64 0.75
C VAL A 155 0.58 -13.13 0.58
N PRO A 156 1.53 -12.81 1.47
CA PRO A 156 2.88 -13.36 1.41
C PRO A 156 2.92 -14.88 1.46
N ALA A 157 2.13 -15.51 2.33
CA ALA A 157 2.07 -16.98 2.42
C ALA A 157 1.56 -17.61 1.12
N LEU A 158 0.52 -17.04 0.52
CA LEU A 158 -0.04 -17.50 -0.75
C LEU A 158 0.94 -17.29 -1.90
N ALA A 159 1.61 -16.13 -1.96
CA ALA A 159 2.63 -15.86 -2.97
C ALA A 159 3.84 -16.80 -2.82
N ALA A 160 4.24 -17.12 -1.58
CA ALA A 160 5.32 -18.05 -1.30
C ALA A 160 4.95 -19.51 -1.64
N LEU A 161 3.67 -19.89 -1.50
CA LEU A 161 3.16 -21.24 -1.74
C LEU A 161 2.86 -21.49 -3.22
N LEU A 162 2.12 -20.59 -3.87
CA LEU A 162 1.70 -20.70 -5.26
C LEU A 162 2.80 -20.27 -6.23
N GLY A 163 3.78 -19.51 -5.75
CA GLY A 163 4.92 -19.05 -6.52
C GLY A 163 4.48 -18.40 -7.83
N ARG A 164 5.25 -18.64 -8.90
CA ARG A 164 5.09 -18.00 -10.21
C ARG A 164 3.73 -18.24 -10.88
N SER A 165 3.02 -19.28 -10.45
CA SER A 165 1.69 -19.66 -10.96
C SER A 165 0.61 -18.64 -10.61
N LEU A 166 0.75 -17.92 -9.48
CA LEU A 166 -0.21 -16.90 -9.04
C LEU A 166 -0.40 -15.77 -10.06
N TRP A 167 0.63 -15.49 -10.86
CA TRP A 167 0.62 -14.39 -11.85
C TRP A 167 0.37 -14.85 -13.29
N TRP A 168 0.06 -16.12 -13.53
CA TRP A 168 -0.30 -16.60 -14.87
C TRP A 168 -1.67 -16.02 -15.28
N PRO A 169 -1.83 -15.28 -16.41
CA PRO A 169 -0.95 -15.11 -17.59
C PRO A 169 -0.33 -13.70 -17.75
N VAL A 170 -0.30 -12.87 -16.70
CA VAL A 170 0.06 -11.45 -16.83
C VAL A 170 1.57 -11.28 -16.99
N ARG A 171 1.99 -10.96 -18.21
CA ARG A 171 3.36 -10.54 -18.53
C ARG A 171 3.73 -9.26 -17.75
N PRO A 172 4.98 -9.10 -17.30
CA PRO A 172 5.40 -7.94 -16.52
C PRO A 172 5.24 -6.65 -17.32
N ARG A 173 4.52 -5.68 -16.76
CA ARG A 173 4.68 -4.29 -17.18
C ARG A 173 5.92 -3.82 -16.45
N ARG A 174 7.04 -3.67 -17.17
CA ARG A 174 8.24 -3.03 -16.63
C ARG A 174 7.79 -1.74 -15.94
N ALA A 175 7.94 -1.66 -14.63
CA ALA A 175 7.97 -0.38 -13.96
C ALA A 175 9.04 0.41 -14.70
N ALA A 176 8.66 1.54 -15.29
CA ALA A 176 9.62 2.46 -15.86
C ALA A 176 10.50 2.89 -14.68
N GLY A 177 11.67 2.24 -14.54
CA GLY A 177 12.62 2.58 -13.51
C GLY A 177 12.92 4.08 -13.58
N PRO A 178 13.31 4.72 -12.47
CA PRO A 178 13.76 6.10 -12.48
C PRO A 178 14.74 6.25 -13.65
N ARG A 179 14.38 7.09 -14.63
CA ARG A 179 15.31 7.40 -15.72
C ARG A 179 16.62 7.77 -15.03
N PRO A 180 17.75 7.11 -15.33
CA PRO A 180 19.01 7.52 -14.74
C PRO A 180 19.13 9.01 -15.03
N SER A 181 19.16 9.83 -13.97
CA SER A 181 19.57 11.21 -14.10
C SER A 181 20.92 11.12 -14.79
N SER A 182 20.98 11.64 -16.02
CA SER A 182 22.23 11.79 -16.75
C SER A 182 23.28 12.25 -15.73
N PRO A 183 24.45 11.58 -15.63
CA PRO A 183 25.55 12.13 -14.87
C PRO A 183 25.66 13.59 -15.27
N TYR A 184 25.53 14.48 -14.29
CA TYR A 184 25.84 15.89 -14.49
C TYR A 184 27.32 15.91 -14.88
N GLU A 185 27.61 15.99 -16.17
CA GLU A 185 28.96 16.30 -16.65
C GLU A 185 29.26 17.72 -16.16
N PRO A 186 30.24 17.89 -15.25
CA PRO A 186 30.59 19.22 -14.78
C PRO A 186 31.19 19.99 -15.96
N GLY A 187 30.42 20.94 -16.49
CA GLY A 187 30.86 22.04 -17.34
C GLY A 187 31.93 21.69 -18.38
N GLU A 188 31.54 21.07 -19.50
CA GLU A 188 32.22 21.41 -20.75
C GLU A 188 31.92 22.89 -21.03
N GLU A 189 32.87 23.76 -20.70
CA GLU A 189 32.93 25.09 -21.27
C GLU A 189 32.78 24.95 -22.80
N PRO A 190 31.80 25.63 -23.43
CA PRO A 190 31.67 25.59 -24.87
C PRO A 190 33.00 26.04 -25.49
N GLY A 191 33.68 25.12 -26.18
CA GLY A 191 34.93 25.42 -26.86
C GLY A 191 34.80 26.66 -27.77
N PRO A 192 35.87 27.44 -27.97
CA PRO A 192 35.78 28.70 -28.67
C PRO A 192 35.18 28.50 -30.06
N ARG A 193 34.11 29.25 -30.36
CA ARG A 193 33.46 29.22 -31.67
C ARG A 193 34.46 29.65 -32.74
N PRO A 194 34.57 28.92 -33.87
CA PRO A 194 35.43 29.32 -34.97
C PRO A 194 35.01 30.71 -35.47
N GLY A 195 35.89 31.72 -35.35
CA GLY A 195 35.67 33.06 -35.87
C GLY A 195 35.77 34.23 -34.88
N GLN A 196 36.08 34.01 -33.60
CA GLN A 196 36.39 35.13 -32.70
C GLN A 196 37.84 35.59 -32.86
N PRO A 197 38.11 36.89 -33.08
CA PRO A 197 39.47 37.41 -33.09
C PRO A 197 40.06 37.33 -31.68
N PHE A 198 41.29 36.83 -31.56
CA PHE A 198 42.02 36.78 -30.29
C PHE A 198 42.29 38.20 -29.78
N GLY A 199 41.47 38.65 -28.83
CA GLY A 199 41.72 39.89 -28.09
C GLY A 199 42.92 39.72 -27.16
N HIS A 200 43.92 40.59 -27.33
CA HIS A 200 45.10 40.71 -26.49
C HIS A 200 44.76 40.72 -24.99
N ARG A 201 45.28 39.74 -24.22
CA ARG A 201 45.37 39.85 -22.76
C ARG A 201 46.55 40.75 -22.40
N SER A 202 46.31 42.03 -22.16
CA SER A 202 47.17 42.86 -21.32
C SER A 202 46.78 42.61 -19.86
N GLY A 203 47.77 42.22 -19.04
CA GLY A 203 47.56 41.71 -17.69
C GLY A 203 47.10 42.73 -16.65
N GLU A 204 46.61 42.20 -15.53
CA GLU A 204 46.63 42.87 -14.23
C GLU A 204 46.75 41.82 -13.11
N PRO A 205 47.38 42.16 -11.97
CA PRO A 205 47.90 41.19 -11.00
C PRO A 205 46.91 40.83 -9.87
N GLN A 206 47.16 39.64 -9.31
CA GLN A 206 46.51 39.03 -8.16
C GLN A 206 46.58 39.91 -6.90
N GLY A 207 45.43 40.32 -6.36
CA GLY A 207 45.29 40.95 -5.04
C GLY A 207 44.83 39.94 -3.96
N PRO A 208 45.19 40.13 -2.68
CA PRO A 208 45.03 39.11 -1.65
C PRO A 208 43.60 39.04 -1.07
N ALA A 209 43.22 37.85 -0.60
CA ALA A 209 41.92 37.54 -0.03
C ALA A 209 41.68 38.24 1.33
N PRO A 210 40.45 38.70 1.62
CA PRO A 210 40.09 39.10 2.97
C PRO A 210 39.50 37.92 3.77
N ASP A 211 40.18 37.58 4.86
CA ASP A 211 39.57 37.00 6.07
C ASP A 211 38.42 37.90 6.56
N THR A 212 37.36 37.35 7.15
CA THR A 212 36.76 37.70 8.47
C THR A 212 35.40 37.00 8.67
N TYR A 213 35.17 36.56 9.93
CA TYR A 213 33.93 36.11 10.62
C TYR A 213 33.70 34.60 10.58
N ASP A 214 33.95 33.79 11.62
CA ASP A 214 33.84 33.89 13.09
C ASP A 214 32.46 34.29 13.65
N ARG A 215 31.74 33.26 14.13
CA ARG A 215 30.83 33.20 15.30
C ARG A 215 30.25 31.77 15.34
N ILE A 216 30.77 30.86 16.17
CA ILE A 216 30.37 30.66 17.59
C ILE A 216 28.83 30.68 17.70
N GLY A 217 28.10 29.58 17.87
CA GLY A 217 28.41 28.43 18.72
C GLY A 217 27.92 28.69 20.14
N THR A 218 26.61 28.60 20.39
CA THR A 218 26.06 28.52 21.75
C THR A 218 24.95 27.49 21.80
N ASN A 219 25.30 26.43 22.53
CA ASN A 219 24.50 25.63 23.45
C ASN A 219 23.24 26.32 23.99
#